data_AF-A0A8S3JU74-F1
#
_entry.id   AF-A0A8S3JU74-F1
#
_cell.length_a   1.000
_cell.length_b   1.000
_cell.length_c   1.000
_cell.angle_alpha   90.00
_cell.angle_beta   90.00
_cell.angle_gamma   90.00
#
_symmetry.space_group_name_H-M   'P 1'
#
loop_
_entity.id
_entity.type
_entity.pdbx_description
1 polymer ?
#
loop_
_entity_poly.entity_id
_entity_poly.type
_entity_poly.pdbx_seq_one_letter_code
_entity_poly.pdbx_strand_id
1 'polypeptide(L)'
;CQIIVYSESSIRLFDALLKHNNVILSWDATGSIIKETNSHRLLYYELSITLPGIVKEDSIVPITFMISDAHALVDIIHWLQLFKHSYSQVYPGKKFPRPRIVLSDRAQVFLIASLRVWNNESMNDFLNRAYRIVTDKCTDSDIE
;
A
#
# COMPACT_ATOMS: atom_id res chain seq x y z
N CYS A 1 -3.73 -16.14 -11.77
CA CYS A 1 -2.94 -16.82 -10.72
C CYS A 1 -2.31 -15.77 -9.82
N GLN A 2 -2.37 -15.92 -8.49
CA GLN A 2 -1.74 -14.98 -7.55
C GLN A 2 -0.78 -15.72 -6.62
N ILE A 3 0.43 -15.20 -6.47
CA ILE A 3 1.38 -15.62 -5.43
C ILE A 3 1.62 -14.41 -4.54
N ILE A 4 1.19 -14.47 -3.28
CA ILE A 4 1.33 -13.39 -2.31
C ILE A 4 2.33 -13.82 -1.26
N VAL A 5 3.28 -12.94 -0.94
CA VAL A 5 4.32 -13.23 0.05
C VAL A 5 4.45 -12.09 1.05
N TYR A 6 4.47 -12.48 2.31
CA TYR A 6 4.82 -11.68 3.47
C TYR A 6 5.32 -12.60 4.57
N SER A 7 5.97 -12.05 5.59
CA SER A 7 6.38 -12.79 6.78
C SER A 7 5.92 -12.06 8.03
N GLU A 8 5.87 -12.77 9.16
CA GLU A 8 5.63 -12.11 10.45
C GLU A 8 6.68 -11.02 10.72
N SER A 9 7.94 -11.25 10.36
CA SER A 9 9.02 -10.26 10.50
C SER A 9 8.74 -9.00 9.68
N SER A 10 8.24 -9.13 8.45
CA SER A 10 7.91 -7.95 7.63
C SER A 10 6.69 -7.19 8.16
N ILE A 11 5.71 -7.90 8.73
CA ILE A 11 4.56 -7.28 9.42
C ILE A 11 5.02 -6.50 10.66
N ARG A 12 5.91 -7.07 11.48
CA ARG A 12 6.46 -6.40 12.67
C ARG A 12 7.29 -5.19 12.29
N LEU A 13 8.09 -5.32 11.21
CA LEU A 13 8.87 -4.22 10.68
C LEU A 13 7.98 -3.08 10.15
N PHE A 14 6.93 -3.41 9.42
CA PHE A 14 5.92 -2.46 8.96
C PHE A 14 5.29 -1.67 10.12
N ASP A 15 4.89 -2.34 11.20
CA ASP A 15 4.38 -1.66 12.41
C ASP A 15 5.41 -0.72 13.05
N ALA A 16 6.66 -1.16 13.15
CA ALA A 16 7.72 -0.39 13.77
C ALA A 16 8.05 0.86 12.96
N LEU A 17 8.21 0.71 11.64
CA LEU A 17 8.63 1.79 10.75
C LEU A 17 7.55 2.87 10.59
N LEU A 18 6.27 2.51 10.47
CA LEU A 18 5.19 3.50 10.31
C LEU A 18 5.00 4.46 11.51
N LYS A 19 5.69 4.22 12.64
CA LYS A 19 5.73 5.17 13.78
C LYS A 19 6.66 6.36 13.52
N HIS A 20 7.58 6.27 12.56
CA HIS A 20 8.49 7.34 12.21
C HIS A 20 7.84 8.35 11.27
N ASN A 21 8.02 9.64 11.55
CA ASN A 21 7.35 10.72 10.83
C ASN A 21 7.77 10.84 9.35
N ASN A 22 8.98 10.38 9.00
CA ASN A 22 9.58 10.57 7.69
C ASN A 22 9.46 9.35 6.77
N VAL A 23 8.72 8.32 7.19
CA VAL A 23 8.58 7.08 6.41
C VAL A 23 7.62 7.30 5.23
N ILE A 24 8.07 6.88 4.05
CA ILE A 24 7.27 6.89 2.83
C ILE A 24 6.97 5.45 2.46
N LEU A 25 5.69 5.11 2.40
CA LEU A 25 5.25 3.83 1.84
C LEU A 25 5.22 3.97 0.33
N SER A 26 5.93 3.12 -0.39
CA SER A 26 5.95 3.10 -1.85
C SER A 26 5.39 1.78 -2.33
N TRP A 27 4.72 1.79 -3.47
CA TRP A 27 4.40 0.58 -4.20
C TRP A 27 4.67 0.76 -5.68
N ASP A 28 5.05 -0.35 -6.29
CA ASP A 28 5.38 -0.39 -7.70
C ASP A 28 4.86 -1.69 -8.32
N ALA A 29 4.60 -1.65 -9.62
CA ALA A 29 4.34 -2.82 -10.44
C ALA A 29 5.32 -2.85 -11.61
N THR A 30 6.23 -3.82 -11.60
CA THR A 30 7.08 -4.11 -12.76
C THR A 30 6.59 -5.35 -13.47
N GLY A 31 6.28 -5.20 -14.76
CA GLY A 31 6.05 -6.34 -15.63
C GLY A 31 7.35 -6.68 -16.33
N SER A 32 7.71 -7.97 -16.35
CA SER A 32 8.88 -8.60 -17.02
C SER A 32 9.83 -9.39 -16.10
N ILE A 33 9.40 -9.79 -14.89
CA ILE A 33 10.29 -10.57 -13.99
C ILE A 33 10.53 -12.00 -14.50
N ILE A 34 9.61 -12.57 -15.29
CA ILE A 34 9.70 -13.96 -15.74
C ILE A 34 9.60 -14.01 -17.27
N LYS A 35 10.55 -14.74 -17.89
CA LYS A 35 10.59 -14.99 -19.33
C LYS A 35 9.29 -15.66 -19.78
N GLU A 36 8.60 -15.05 -20.74
CA GLU A 36 7.37 -15.58 -21.32
C GLU A 36 7.58 -17.02 -21.80
N THR A 37 6.89 -17.97 -21.18
CA THR A 37 6.74 -19.33 -21.71
C THR A 37 5.41 -19.51 -22.43
N ASN A 38 4.39 -18.68 -22.13
CA ASN A 38 3.07 -18.67 -22.78
C ASN A 38 2.41 -17.29 -22.61
N SER A 39 2.46 -16.42 -23.64
CA SER A 39 1.59 -15.27 -23.99
C SER A 39 0.94 -14.34 -22.93
N HIS A 40 1.16 -14.51 -21.63
CA HIS A 40 0.59 -13.73 -20.54
C HIS A 40 1.72 -13.13 -19.72
N ARG A 41 1.77 -11.80 -19.67
CA ARG A 41 2.77 -11.05 -18.91
C ARG A 41 2.52 -11.21 -17.42
N LEU A 42 3.50 -11.75 -16.70
CA LEU A 42 3.50 -11.75 -15.24
C LEU A 42 3.97 -10.39 -14.71
N LEU A 43 3.21 -9.86 -13.77
CA LEU A 43 3.43 -8.61 -13.08
C LEU A 43 3.88 -8.89 -11.65
N TYR A 44 4.94 -8.24 -11.22
CA TYR A 44 5.39 -8.22 -9.84
C TYR A 44 5.00 -6.90 -9.21
N TYR A 45 4.26 -6.99 -8.12
CA TYR A 45 3.85 -5.88 -7.28
C TYR A 45 4.65 -5.93 -6.00
N GLU A 46 5.18 -4.78 -5.58
CA GLU A 46 5.89 -4.64 -4.32
C GLU A 46 5.29 -3.52 -3.49
N LEU A 47 5.17 -3.74 -2.19
CA LEU A 47 4.94 -2.69 -1.21
C LEU A 47 6.21 -2.56 -0.38
N SER A 48 6.86 -1.40 -0.43
CA SER A 48 8.13 -1.13 0.22
C SER A 48 8.10 0.15 1.06
N ILE A 49 8.97 0.23 2.05
CA ILE A 49 9.16 1.43 2.87
C ILE A 49 10.49 2.07 2.51
N THR A 50 10.45 3.36 2.18
CA THR A 50 11.65 4.20 2.05
C THR A 50 11.92 4.91 3.37
N LEU A 51 13.19 4.95 3.77
CA LEU A 51 13.67 5.42 5.08
C LEU A 51 14.53 6.69 4.99
N PRO A 52 14.00 7.81 4.45
CA PRO A 52 14.81 9.01 4.23
C PRO A 52 15.28 9.59 5.57
N GLY A 53 16.59 9.75 5.71
CA GLY A 53 17.22 10.32 6.91
C GLY A 53 17.14 9.47 8.18
N ILE A 54 16.62 8.23 8.09
CA ILE A 54 16.69 7.24 9.19
C ILE A 54 17.98 6.41 9.06
N VAL A 55 18.40 6.17 7.83
CA VAL A 55 19.63 5.45 7.44
C VAL A 55 20.50 6.35 6.58
N LYS A 56 21.82 6.12 6.57
CA LYS A 56 22.80 6.98 5.88
C LYS A 56 22.61 7.03 4.36
N GLU A 57 22.05 5.97 3.79
CA GLU A 57 21.68 5.86 2.38
C GLU A 57 20.19 5.58 2.30
N ASP A 58 19.47 6.20 1.36
CA ASP A 58 18.04 5.97 1.15
C ASP A 58 17.79 4.48 0.89
N SER A 59 17.44 3.77 1.96
CA SER A 59 17.23 2.33 1.91
C SER A 59 15.75 2.05 1.67
N ILE A 60 15.50 1.14 0.74
CA ILE A 60 14.17 0.63 0.42
C ILE A 60 14.05 -0.75 1.05
N VAL A 61 13.00 -0.95 1.86
CA VAL A 61 12.74 -2.23 2.51
C VAL A 61 11.43 -2.82 2.00
N PRO A 62 11.46 -3.95 1.27
CA PRO A 62 10.24 -4.61 0.83
C PRO A 62 9.50 -5.21 2.02
N ILE A 63 8.19 -4.97 2.09
CA ILE A 63 7.31 -5.42 3.17
C ILE A 63 6.48 -6.63 2.75
N THR A 64 5.90 -6.56 1.56
CA THR A 64 5.14 -7.65 0.95
C THR A 64 5.20 -7.50 -0.56
N PHE A 65 5.02 -8.60 -1.27
CA PHE A 65 4.93 -8.61 -2.72
C PHE A 65 3.86 -9.58 -3.20
N MET A 66 3.37 -9.34 -4.41
CA MET A 66 2.43 -10.18 -5.12
C MET A 66 2.91 -10.39 -6.56
N ILE A 67 2.84 -11.62 -7.06
CA ILE A 67 2.97 -11.93 -8.48
C ILE A 67 1.56 -12.22 -9.00
N SER A 68 1.16 -11.55 -10.09
CA SER A 68 -0.14 -11.77 -10.74
C SER A 68 0.01 -11.78 -12.26
N ASP A 69 -0.83 -12.56 -12.93
CA ASP A 69 -1.03 -12.54 -14.39
C ASP A 69 -2.05 -11.48 -14.84
N ALA A 70 -2.65 -10.75 -13.88
CA ALA A 70 -3.64 -9.72 -14.14
C ALA A 70 -3.27 -8.38 -13.47
N HIS A 71 -3.61 -7.28 -14.16
CA HIS A 71 -3.57 -5.92 -13.62
C HIS A 71 -4.98 -5.47 -13.23
N ALA A 72 -5.57 -6.15 -12.25
CA ALA A 72 -6.91 -5.83 -11.77
C ALA A 72 -6.88 -5.20 -10.37
N LEU A 73 -7.73 -4.20 -10.18
CA LEU A 73 -7.92 -3.55 -8.88
C LEU A 73 -8.31 -4.55 -7.78
N VAL A 74 -9.15 -5.55 -8.12
CA VAL A 74 -9.61 -6.58 -7.18
C VAL A 74 -8.42 -7.39 -6.63
N ASP A 75 -7.43 -7.68 -7.47
CA ASP A 75 -6.25 -8.44 -7.08
C ASP A 75 -5.38 -7.67 -6.08
N ILE A 76 -5.16 -6.38 -6.35
CA ILE A 76 -4.38 -5.50 -5.48
C ILE A 76 -5.09 -5.32 -4.13
N ILE A 77 -6.41 -5.12 -4.14
CA ILE A 77 -7.20 -5.02 -2.90
C ILE A 77 -7.15 -6.32 -2.11
N HIS A 78 -7.32 -7.47 -2.77
CA HIS A 78 -7.26 -8.78 -2.12
C HIS A 78 -5.92 -9.01 -1.44
N TRP A 79 -4.81 -8.72 -2.15
CA TRP A 79 -3.46 -8.79 -1.59
C TRP A 79 -3.29 -7.95 -0.33
N LEU A 80 -3.68 -6.67 -0.37
CA LEU A 80 -3.57 -5.78 0.77
C LEU A 80 -4.50 -6.17 1.94
N GLN A 81 -5.69 -6.72 1.64
CA GLN A 81 -6.60 -7.23 2.66
C GLN A 81 -6.04 -8.46 3.36
N LEU A 82 -5.37 -9.37 2.64
CA LEU A 82 -4.68 -10.51 3.25
C LEU A 82 -3.52 -10.08 4.14
N PHE A 83 -2.75 -9.07 3.69
CA PHE A 83 -1.70 -8.48 4.51
C PHE A 83 -2.27 -7.83 5.79
N LYS A 84 -3.36 -7.06 5.67
CA LYS A 84 -4.08 -6.46 6.81
C LYS A 84 -4.67 -7.52 7.75
N HIS A 85 -5.22 -8.60 7.22
CA HIS A 85 -5.71 -9.71 8.01
C HIS A 85 -4.57 -10.36 8.79
N SER A 86 -3.44 -10.61 8.15
CA SER A 86 -2.27 -11.20 8.80
C SER A 86 -1.68 -10.28 9.88
N TYR A 87 -1.67 -8.97 9.64
CA TYR A 87 -1.34 -7.99 10.67
C TYR A 87 -2.23 -8.14 11.91
N SER A 88 -3.54 -8.34 11.74
CA SER A 88 -4.46 -8.54 12.87
C SER A 88 -4.21 -9.84 13.65
N GLN A 89 -3.62 -10.87 13.00
CA GLN A 89 -3.19 -12.09 13.69
C GLN A 89 -1.92 -11.88 14.52
N VAL A 90 -0.96 -11.08 14.01
CA VAL A 90 0.28 -10.74 14.73
C VAL A 90 0.02 -9.74 15.86
N TYR A 91 -0.92 -8.82 15.67
CA TYR A 91 -1.31 -7.79 16.64
C TYR A 91 -2.83 -7.79 16.92
N PRO A 92 -3.36 -8.78 17.65
CA PRO A 92 -4.78 -8.84 17.98
C PRO A 92 -5.28 -7.57 18.67
N GLY A 93 -6.42 -7.03 18.21
CA GLY A 93 -7.04 -5.82 18.77
C GLY A 93 -6.37 -4.50 18.40
N LYS A 94 -5.21 -4.52 17.72
CA LYS A 94 -4.54 -3.30 17.27
C LYS A 94 -5.07 -2.85 15.91
N LYS A 95 -5.38 -1.55 15.78
CA LYS A 95 -5.78 -0.95 14.50
C LYS A 95 -4.64 -1.10 13.48
N PHE A 96 -5.01 -1.43 12.24
CA PHE A 96 -4.06 -1.45 11.12
C PHE A 96 -3.48 -0.04 10.90
N PRO A 97 -2.15 0.10 10.88
CA PRO A 97 -1.51 1.42 10.83
C PRO A 97 -1.78 2.10 9.48
N ARG A 98 -2.01 3.42 9.54
CA ARG A 98 -2.21 4.26 8.36
C ARG A 98 -0.90 4.97 8.02
N PRO A 99 -0.34 4.78 6.81
CA PRO A 99 0.82 5.55 6.37
C PRO A 99 0.44 7.02 6.19
N ARG A 100 1.39 7.93 6.45
CA ARG A 100 1.20 9.37 6.23
C ARG A 100 1.33 9.75 4.76
N ILE A 101 2.26 9.08 4.07
CA ILE A 101 2.57 9.31 2.66
C ILE A 101 2.60 7.95 1.98
N VAL A 102 1.82 7.83 0.91
CA VAL A 102 1.87 6.71 -0.03
C VAL A 102 2.34 7.26 -1.37
N LEU A 103 3.52 6.84 -1.81
CA LEU A 103 4.06 7.14 -3.13
C LEU A 103 3.65 6.03 -4.09
N SER A 104 3.17 6.44 -5.26
CA SER A 104 2.67 5.56 -6.29
C SER A 104 3.08 6.08 -7.65
N ASP A 105 3.37 5.16 -8.56
CA ASP A 105 3.25 5.46 -9.97
C ASP A 105 1.81 5.87 -10.26
N ARG A 106 1.61 6.80 -11.21
CA ARG A 106 0.32 7.48 -11.49
C ARG A 106 -0.82 6.55 -11.97
N ALA A 107 -0.72 5.26 -11.71
CA ALA A 107 -1.74 4.25 -11.96
C ALA A 107 -2.93 4.44 -11.00
N GLN A 108 -4.11 4.62 -11.60
CA GLN A 108 -5.36 4.84 -10.87
C GLN A 108 -5.73 3.67 -9.94
N VAL A 109 -5.38 2.44 -10.31
CA VAL A 109 -5.69 1.23 -9.52
C VAL A 109 -5.06 1.28 -8.14
N PHE A 110 -3.86 1.83 -8.04
CA PHE A 110 -3.16 2.02 -6.79
C PHE A 110 -3.86 3.08 -5.95
N LEU A 111 -4.15 4.25 -6.51
CA LEU A 111 -4.89 5.28 -5.77
C LEU A 111 -6.22 4.74 -5.21
N ILE A 112 -6.99 3.99 -6.00
CA ILE A 112 -8.26 3.42 -5.51
C ILE A 112 -8.03 2.36 -4.42
N ALA A 113 -7.04 1.48 -4.59
CA ALA A 113 -6.74 0.44 -3.60
C ALA A 113 -6.30 1.04 -2.26
N SER A 114 -5.52 2.12 -2.26
CA SER A 114 -5.03 2.74 -1.01
C SER A 114 -6.18 3.37 -0.22
N LEU A 115 -7.05 4.12 -0.92
CA LEU A 115 -8.27 4.71 -0.35
C LEU A 115 -9.16 3.62 0.28
N ARG A 116 -9.36 2.50 -0.41
CA ARG A 116 -10.17 1.39 0.09
C ARG A 116 -9.57 0.71 1.32
N VAL A 117 -8.27 0.44 1.33
CA VAL A 117 -7.63 -0.40 2.37
C VAL A 117 -7.38 0.38 3.66
N TRP A 118 -6.85 1.60 3.54
CA TRP A 118 -6.45 2.42 4.70
C TRP A 118 -7.55 3.36 5.18
N ASN A 119 -8.34 3.91 4.25
CA ASN A 119 -9.33 4.95 4.56
C ASN A 119 -10.77 4.44 4.50
N ASN A 120 -11.00 3.26 3.89
CA ASN A 120 -12.33 2.72 3.63
C ASN A 120 -13.22 3.72 2.85
N GLU A 121 -12.62 4.48 1.94
CA GLU A 121 -13.29 5.52 1.16
C GLU A 121 -13.31 5.18 -0.33
N SER A 122 -14.30 5.71 -1.06
CA SER A 122 -14.29 5.70 -2.52
C SER A 122 -13.50 6.90 -3.08
N MET A 123 -13.21 6.89 -4.38
CA MET A 123 -12.60 8.04 -5.05
C MET A 123 -13.47 9.29 -4.94
N ASN A 124 -14.80 9.15 -5.05
CA ASN A 124 -15.70 10.30 -4.95
C ASN A 124 -15.71 10.88 -3.54
N ASP A 125 -15.69 10.02 -2.51
CA ASP A 125 -15.62 10.47 -1.12
C ASP A 125 -14.33 11.26 -0.88
N PHE A 126 -13.21 10.72 -1.38
CA PHE A 126 -11.90 11.37 -1.31
C PHE A 126 -11.90 12.73 -2.01
N LEU A 127 -12.36 12.82 -3.26
CA LEU A 127 -12.36 14.07 -4.02
C LEU A 127 -13.26 15.13 -3.37
N ASN A 128 -14.43 14.72 -2.87
CA ASN A 128 -15.34 15.63 -2.15
C ASN A 128 -14.69 16.14 -0.85
N ARG A 129 -14.02 15.25 -0.11
CA ARG A 129 -13.29 15.62 1.11
C ARG A 129 -12.11 16.55 0.82
N ALA A 130 -11.30 16.21 -0.17
CA ALA A 130 -10.18 17.03 -0.63
C ALA A 130 -10.66 18.42 -1.08
N TYR A 131 -11.76 18.50 -1.83
CA TYR A 131 -12.36 19.77 -2.26
C TYR A 131 -12.78 20.63 -1.06
N ARG A 132 -13.42 20.04 -0.05
CA ARG A 132 -13.78 20.77 1.19
C ARG A 132 -12.54 21.30 1.91
N ILE A 133 -11.48 20.51 2.02
CA ILE A 133 -10.21 20.91 2.65
C ILE A 133 -9.57 22.08 1.91
N VAL A 134 -9.39 22.00 0.59
CA VAL A 134 -8.70 23.05 -0.18
C VAL A 134 -9.52 24.34 -0.35
N THR A 135 -10.82 24.31 0.00
CA THR A 135 -11.71 25.48 -0.06
C THR A 135 -12.08 26.03 1.32
N ASP A 136 -11.39 25.60 2.39
CA ASP A 136 -11.64 25.98 3.79
C ASP A 136 -13.09 25.71 4.25
N LYS A 137 -13.72 24.69 3.68
CA LYS A 137 -15.07 24.20 4.03
C LYS A 137 -15.05 22.84 4.72
N CYS A 138 -13.89 22.41 5.21
CA CYS A 138 -13.72 21.14 5.88
C CYS A 138 -14.36 21.11 7.27
N THR A 139 -14.80 19.93 7.68
CA THR A 139 -15.17 19.61 9.07
C THR A 139 -14.00 18.95 9.78
N ASP A 140 -14.05 18.84 11.12
CA ASP A 140 -13.02 18.12 11.89
C ASP A 140 -12.85 16.67 11.40
N SER A 141 -13.96 16.02 11.01
CA SER A 141 -13.97 14.66 10.44
C SER A 141 -13.27 14.54 9.08
N ASP A 142 -13.07 15.63 8.35
CA ASP A 142 -12.34 15.61 7.06
C ASP A 142 -10.82 15.52 7.28
N ILE A 143 -10.35 15.93 8.46
CA ILE A 143 -8.93 16.02 8.85
C ILE A 143 -8.46 14.74 9.58
N GLU A 144 -9.35 14.05 10.29
CA GLU A 144 -9.09 12.79 11.04
C GLU A 144 -8.97 11.52 10.19
#